data_AF-A0A951JQ66-F1
#
_entry.id   AF-A0A951JQ66-F1
#
_cell.length_a   1.000
_cell.length_b   1.000
_cell.length_c   1.000
_cell.angle_alpha   90.00
_cell.angle_beta   90.00
_cell.angle_gamma   90.00
#
_symmetry.space_group_name_H-M   'P 1'
#
loop_
_entity.id
_entity.type
_entity.pdbx_description
1 polymer ?
#
loop_
_entity_poly.entity_id
_entity_poly.type
_entity_poly.pdbx_seq_one_letter_code
_entity_poly.pdbx_strand_id
1 'polypeptide(L)'
;MTGRWLLAVAVLGLALVGAACGEPADAPELDALRADPMASYQGQDLTLVDRSLSAGGRTLGKPVRASVVQRYAIADSADPEAVRAAAIAAAEAAGWTFFAEGPIASANKRIAGSQATLSIEVREEQGQAFLTVVLLEEAGE
;
A
#
# COMPACT_ATOMS: atom_id res chain seq x y z
N MET A 1 13.56 47.92 -25.59
CA MET A 1 13.28 46.66 -26.30
C MET A 1 12.08 46.02 -25.63
N THR A 2 10.96 46.03 -26.34
CA THR A 2 9.66 45.41 -26.02
C THR A 2 9.74 43.90 -26.12
N GLY A 3 9.11 43.17 -25.19
CA GLY A 3 8.95 41.72 -25.32
C GLY A 3 8.26 41.07 -24.13
N ARG A 4 6.98 41.37 -23.95
CA ARG A 4 6.08 40.70 -23.01
C ARG A 4 5.65 39.37 -23.62
N TRP A 5 6.04 38.23 -23.04
CA TRP A 5 5.45 36.93 -23.35
C TRP A 5 5.09 36.21 -22.05
N LEU A 6 3.79 36.28 -21.75
CA LEU A 6 3.06 35.34 -20.93
C LEU A 6 3.11 33.98 -21.62
N LEU A 7 3.54 32.93 -20.92
CA LEU A 7 3.16 31.56 -21.24
C LEU A 7 2.88 30.82 -19.94
N ALA A 8 1.62 30.91 -19.53
CA ALA A 8 0.99 29.96 -18.64
C ALA A 8 0.85 28.63 -19.39
N VAL A 9 1.30 27.54 -18.78
CA VAL A 9 0.83 26.20 -19.13
C VAL A 9 0.39 25.55 -17.83
N ALA A 10 -0.91 25.67 -17.57
CA ALA A 10 -1.62 24.82 -16.63
C ALA A 10 -1.85 23.47 -17.31
N VAL A 11 -1.35 22.39 -16.71
CA VAL A 11 -1.95 21.07 -16.90
C VAL A 11 -2.11 20.46 -15.51
N LEU A 12 -3.30 20.72 -14.98
CA LEU A 12 -3.91 20.04 -13.85
C LEU A 12 -4.20 18.60 -14.31
N GLY A 13 -3.24 17.70 -14.11
CA GLY A 13 -3.43 16.27 -14.37
C GLY A 13 -4.21 15.64 -13.23
N LEU A 14 -5.54 15.77 -13.26
CA LEU A 14 -6.44 14.96 -12.44
C LEU A 14 -6.21 13.48 -12.77
N ALA A 15 -5.49 12.79 -11.90
CA ALA A 15 -5.48 11.34 -11.83
C ALA A 15 -6.80 10.86 -11.18
N LEU A 16 -7.91 11.00 -11.90
CA LEU A 16 -9.16 10.29 -11.63
C LEU A 16 -9.19 9.05 -12.52
N VAL A 17 -8.43 8.02 -12.13
CA VAL A 17 -8.53 6.69 -12.76
C VAL A 17 -8.72 5.67 -11.64
N GLY A 18 -9.92 5.10 -11.55
CA GLY A 18 -10.16 3.88 -10.78
C GLY A 18 -11.37 3.86 -9.84
N ALA A 19 -12.51 4.47 -10.17
CA ALA A 19 -13.77 4.23 -9.46
C ALA A 19 -14.70 3.36 -10.32
N ALA A 20 -14.41 2.06 -10.41
CA ALA A 20 -15.28 1.10 -11.08
C ALA A 20 -15.07 -0.34 -10.59
N CYS A 21 -15.33 -0.60 -9.31
CA CYS A 21 -15.79 -1.89 -8.81
C CYS A 21 -16.55 -1.63 -7.51
N GLY A 22 -17.79 -2.10 -7.41
CA GLY A 22 -18.74 -1.75 -6.35
C GLY A 22 -18.16 -1.89 -4.95
N GLU A 23 -17.76 -0.76 -4.36
CA GLU A 23 -17.44 -0.68 -2.95
C GLU A 23 -18.74 -0.60 -2.16
N PRO A 24 -18.89 -1.40 -1.08
CA PRO A 24 -19.97 -1.18 -0.13
C PRO A 24 -19.87 0.26 0.37
N ALA A 25 -20.98 0.98 0.33
CA ALA A 25 -21.04 2.43 0.59
C ALA A 25 -20.61 2.83 2.03
N ASP A 26 -20.40 1.86 2.92
CA ASP A 26 -19.95 2.05 4.30
C ASP A 26 -18.93 0.96 4.67
N ALA A 27 -17.63 1.25 4.54
CA ALA A 27 -16.54 0.38 5.00
C ALA A 27 -15.48 1.23 5.75
N PRO A 28 -15.83 1.78 6.93
CA PRO A 28 -14.98 2.73 7.65
C PRO A 28 -13.60 2.18 7.98
N GLU A 29 -13.48 0.87 8.20
CA GLU A 29 -12.21 0.18 8.45
C GLU A 29 -11.32 0.20 7.21
N LEU A 30 -11.87 -0.06 6.02
CA LEU A 30 -11.12 0.00 4.76
C LEU A 30 -10.74 1.44 4.40
N ASP A 31 -11.63 2.40 4.63
CA ASP A 31 -11.32 3.82 4.41
C ASP A 31 -10.21 4.32 5.33
N ALA A 32 -10.21 3.85 6.59
CA ALA A 32 -9.12 4.12 7.53
C ALA A 32 -7.78 3.54 7.04
N LEU A 33 -7.78 2.30 6.54
CA LEU A 33 -6.57 1.71 5.95
C LEU A 33 -6.11 2.48 4.71
N ARG A 34 -7.03 2.91 3.84
CA ARG A 34 -6.72 3.68 2.62
C ARG A 34 -6.09 5.04 2.90
N ALA A 35 -6.42 5.64 4.05
CA ALA A 35 -5.82 6.89 4.48
C ALA A 35 -4.37 6.73 4.96
N ASP A 36 -3.90 5.51 5.22
CA ASP A 36 -2.50 5.28 5.59
C ASP A 36 -1.58 5.46 4.37
N PRO A 37 -0.42 6.14 4.50
CA PRO A 37 0.52 6.30 3.39
C PRO A 37 0.95 4.97 2.76
N MET A 38 1.05 3.89 3.54
CA MET A 38 1.45 2.58 3.03
C MET A 38 0.39 1.93 2.14
N ALA A 39 -0.89 2.35 2.20
CA ALA A 39 -1.94 1.84 1.31
C ALA A 39 -1.85 2.36 -0.13
N SER A 40 -1.00 3.38 -0.35
CA SER A 40 -0.71 3.97 -1.66
C SER A 40 0.80 3.96 -1.95
N TYR A 41 1.54 3.07 -1.29
CA TYR A 41 2.99 3.00 -1.37
C TYR A 41 3.48 2.95 -2.84
N GLN A 42 4.52 3.73 -3.12
CA GLN A 42 5.26 3.71 -4.37
C GLN A 42 6.73 3.74 -4.02
N GLY A 43 7.50 2.83 -4.62
CA GLY A 43 8.95 2.78 -4.48
C GLY A 43 9.62 2.92 -5.84
N GLN A 44 10.90 3.29 -5.81
CA GLN A 44 11.75 3.23 -6.99
C GLN A 44 11.89 1.77 -7.45
N ASP A 45 12.02 1.56 -8.76
CA ASP A 45 12.21 0.24 -9.38
C ASP A 45 11.08 -0.77 -9.11
N LEU A 46 9.90 -0.27 -8.73
CA LEU A 46 8.70 -1.05 -8.53
C LEU A 46 7.63 -0.72 -9.57
N THR A 47 7.01 -1.75 -10.12
CA THR A 47 5.78 -1.62 -10.92
C THR A 47 4.65 -2.34 -10.20
N LEU A 48 3.58 -1.63 -9.85
CA LEU A 48 2.39 -2.25 -9.25
C LEU A 48 1.75 -3.20 -10.28
N VAL A 49 1.68 -4.49 -9.94
CA VAL A 49 1.10 -5.53 -10.81
C VAL A 49 -0.26 -6.00 -10.34
N ASP A 50 -0.53 -5.93 -9.03
CA ASP A 50 -1.81 -6.28 -8.45
C ASP A 50 -2.11 -5.42 -7.23
N ARG A 51 -3.39 -5.09 -7.06
CA ARG A 51 -3.90 -4.41 -5.87
C ARG A 51 -5.28 -4.96 -5.54
N SER A 52 -5.42 -5.50 -4.33
CA SER A 52 -6.67 -6.03 -3.82
C SER A 52 -7.09 -5.28 -2.56
N LEU A 53 -8.38 -4.96 -2.47
CA LEU A 53 -8.99 -4.24 -1.37
C LEU A 53 -10.14 -5.10 -0.82
N SER A 54 -10.17 -5.31 0.49
CA SER A 54 -11.26 -5.99 1.18
C SER A 54 -11.87 -5.05 2.19
N ALA A 55 -13.18 -4.83 2.09
CA ALA A 55 -13.93 -3.99 3.04
C ALA A 55 -14.05 -4.61 4.44
N GLY A 56 -13.74 -5.90 4.59
CA GLY A 56 -14.00 -6.62 5.83
C GLY A 56 -15.47 -6.98 6.02
N GLY A 57 -15.93 -7.06 7.27
CA GLY A 57 -17.30 -7.39 7.64
C GLY A 57 -17.49 -8.87 7.99
N ARG A 58 -18.50 -9.52 7.40
CA ARG A 58 -18.82 -10.93 7.67
C ARG A 58 -19.07 -11.71 6.39
N THR A 59 -18.49 -12.90 6.29
CA THR A 59 -18.75 -13.86 5.22
C THR A 59 -19.07 -15.21 5.83
N LEU A 60 -20.23 -15.77 5.50
CA LEU A 60 -20.73 -17.03 6.08
C LEU A 60 -20.68 -17.04 7.63
N GLY A 61 -21.03 -15.92 8.25
CA GLY A 61 -21.03 -15.73 9.71
C GLY A 61 -19.65 -15.52 10.35
N LYS A 62 -18.56 -15.65 9.59
CA LYS A 62 -17.19 -15.43 10.07
C LYS A 62 -16.75 -13.97 9.85
N PRO A 63 -16.06 -13.35 10.81
CA PRO A 63 -15.50 -12.02 10.62
C PRO A 63 -14.44 -12.07 9.52
N VAL A 64 -14.51 -11.12 8.60
CA VAL A 64 -13.49 -10.86 7.59
C VAL A 64 -12.91 -9.49 7.91
N ARG A 65 -11.59 -9.40 7.95
CA ARG A 65 -10.88 -8.16 8.27
C ARG A 65 -10.77 -7.28 7.02
N ALA A 66 -10.78 -5.97 7.21
CA ALA A 66 -10.44 -5.05 6.14
C ALA A 66 -8.96 -5.21 5.77
N SER A 67 -8.64 -5.15 4.48
CA SER A 67 -7.26 -5.27 4.03
C SER A 67 -6.96 -4.49 2.74
N VAL A 68 -5.69 -4.11 2.61
CA VAL A 68 -5.10 -3.58 1.39
C VAL A 68 -3.89 -4.46 1.08
N VAL A 69 -3.93 -5.15 -0.06
CA VAL A 69 -2.82 -5.96 -0.56
C VAL A 69 -2.29 -5.31 -1.82
N GLN A 70 -1.00 -5.05 -1.87
CA GLN A 70 -0.31 -4.51 -3.03
C GLN A 70 0.86 -5.42 -3.38
N ARG A 71 0.93 -5.81 -4.65
CA ARG A 71 2.02 -6.61 -5.18
C ARG A 71 2.70 -5.84 -6.30
N TYR A 72 4.02 -5.79 -6.22
CA TYR A 72 4.87 -5.06 -7.16
C TYR A 72 5.86 -6.01 -7.80
N ALA A 73 6.04 -5.92 -9.11
CA ALA A 73 7.21 -6.47 -9.77
C ALA A 73 8.41 -5.56 -9.48
N ILE A 74 9.52 -6.17 -9.07
CA ILE A 74 10.80 -5.48 -8.87
C ILE A 74 11.55 -5.51 -10.20
N ALA A 75 12.08 -4.38 -10.66
CA ALA A 75 12.86 -4.33 -11.89
C ALA A 75 14.08 -5.27 -11.82
N ASP A 76 14.40 -5.97 -12.91
CA ASP A 76 15.47 -6.98 -12.94
C ASP A 76 16.86 -6.43 -12.59
N SER A 77 17.06 -5.11 -12.75
CA SER A 77 18.30 -4.42 -12.39
C SER A 77 18.41 -4.02 -10.92
N ALA A 78 17.34 -4.13 -10.15
CA ALA A 78 17.30 -3.71 -8.75
C ALA A 78 17.61 -4.87 -7.80
N ASP A 79 18.24 -4.56 -6.67
CA ASP A 79 18.47 -5.52 -5.59
C ASP A 79 17.18 -5.68 -4.77
N PRO A 80 16.56 -6.89 -4.72
CA PRO A 80 15.31 -7.09 -4.00
C PRO A 80 15.41 -6.79 -2.49
N GLU A 81 16.56 -7.04 -1.86
CA GLU A 81 16.73 -6.76 -0.43
C GLU A 81 16.82 -5.26 -0.15
N ALA A 82 17.50 -4.50 -1.03
CA ALA A 82 17.53 -3.05 -0.94
C ALA A 82 16.14 -2.43 -1.13
N VAL A 83 15.34 -2.96 -2.05
CA VAL A 83 13.95 -2.56 -2.27
C VAL A 83 13.08 -2.86 -1.04
N ARG A 84 13.24 -4.04 -0.43
CA ARG A 84 12.56 -4.41 0.81
C ARG A 84 12.93 -3.46 1.96
N ALA A 85 14.22 -3.17 2.13
CA ALA A 85 14.70 -2.25 3.16
C ALA A 85 14.13 -0.83 2.97
N ALA A 86 14.03 -0.35 1.73
CA ALA A 86 13.41 0.94 1.42
C ALA A 86 11.91 0.96 1.78
N ALA A 87 11.19 -0.12 1.51
CA ALA A 87 9.77 -0.24 1.88
C ALA A 87 9.58 -0.27 3.41
N ILE A 88 10.47 -0.94 4.14
CA ILE A 88 10.48 -0.93 5.61
C ILE A 88 10.72 0.49 6.14
N ALA A 89 11.75 1.19 5.62
CA ALA A 89 12.04 2.56 6.03
C ALA A 89 10.87 3.53 5.74
N ALA A 90 10.18 3.35 4.61
CA ALA A 90 8.98 4.12 4.29
C ALA A 90 7.83 3.84 5.28
N ALA A 91 7.66 2.57 5.69
CA ALA A 91 6.67 2.20 6.69
C ALA A 91 6.99 2.79 8.07
N GLU A 92 8.25 2.73 8.50
CA GLU A 92 8.70 3.38 9.74
C GLU A 92 8.45 4.90 9.72
N ALA A 93 8.76 5.55 8.59
CA ALA A 93 8.47 6.98 8.40
C ALA A 93 6.95 7.29 8.42
N ALA A 94 6.12 6.33 8.00
CA ALA A 94 4.67 6.40 8.13
C ALA A 94 4.16 6.05 9.54
N GLY A 95 5.05 5.76 10.50
CA GLY A 95 4.72 5.50 11.90
C GLY A 95 4.37 4.05 12.22
N TRP A 96 4.74 3.09 11.36
CA TRP A 96 4.66 1.67 11.66
C TRP A 96 5.82 1.24 12.57
N THR A 97 5.54 0.36 13.53
CA THR A 97 6.56 -0.17 14.46
C THR A 97 6.79 -1.65 14.18
N PHE A 98 7.98 -2.01 13.71
CA PHE A 98 8.35 -3.39 13.42
C PHE A 98 8.62 -4.19 14.70
N PHE A 99 8.14 -5.43 14.73
CA PHE A 99 8.37 -6.39 15.81
C PHE A 99 9.02 -7.69 15.32
N ALA A 100 9.13 -7.88 14.01
CA ALA A 100 9.86 -8.97 13.38
C ALA A 100 10.39 -8.53 12.02
N GLU A 101 11.65 -8.87 11.70
CA GLU A 101 12.33 -8.47 10.45
C GLU A 101 12.91 -9.67 9.68
N GLY A 102 12.36 -10.86 9.91
CA GLY A 102 12.73 -12.09 9.17
C GLY A 102 12.31 -12.04 7.69
N PRO A 103 12.15 -13.18 7.01
CA PRO A 103 11.75 -13.22 5.59
C PRO A 103 10.49 -12.38 5.29
N ILE A 104 9.61 -12.27 6.27
CA ILE A 104 8.50 -11.33 6.30
C ILE A 104 8.80 -10.32 7.41
N ALA A 105 8.90 -9.04 7.05
CA ALA A 105 8.92 -7.97 8.04
C ALA A 105 7.49 -7.68 8.48
N SER A 106 7.23 -7.70 9.79
CA SER A 106 5.91 -7.45 10.36
C SER A 106 5.95 -6.27 11.32
N ALA A 107 5.00 -5.37 11.15
CA ALA A 107 4.84 -4.17 11.95
C ALA A 107 3.40 -3.98 12.39
N ASN A 108 3.21 -3.14 13.41
CA ASN A 108 1.89 -2.72 13.85
C ASN A 108 1.78 -1.19 13.91
N LYS A 109 0.54 -0.71 13.86
CA LYS A 109 0.19 0.69 14.02
C LYS A 109 -1.27 0.79 14.47
N ARG A 110 -1.63 1.87 15.17
CA ARG A 110 -3.04 2.21 15.38
C ARG A 110 -3.55 3.09 14.23
N ILE A 111 -4.63 2.69 13.60
CA ILE A 111 -5.27 3.40 12.49
C ILE A 111 -6.74 3.57 12.86
N ALA A 112 -7.21 4.82 12.92
CA ALA A 112 -8.57 5.19 13.37
C ALA A 112 -9.02 4.55 14.72
N GLY A 113 -8.07 4.25 15.61
CA GLY A 113 -8.33 3.65 16.93
C GLY A 113 -8.19 2.12 16.98
N SER A 114 -8.35 1.44 15.84
CA SER A 114 -8.09 0.01 15.67
C SER A 114 -6.61 -0.30 15.57
N GLN A 115 -6.22 -1.51 15.99
CA GLN A 115 -4.88 -2.06 15.73
C GLN A 115 -4.84 -2.54 14.27
N ALA A 116 -3.77 -2.24 13.56
CA ALA A 116 -3.50 -2.77 12.22
C ALA A 116 -2.12 -3.42 12.19
N THR A 117 -1.98 -4.40 11.31
CA THR A 117 -0.74 -5.12 11.01
C THR A 117 -0.31 -4.80 9.58
N LEU A 118 0.99 -4.61 9.39
CA LEU A 118 1.65 -4.47 8.11
C LEU A 118 2.61 -5.64 7.93
N SER A 119 2.58 -6.25 6.75
CA SER A 119 3.57 -7.24 6.34
C SER A 119 4.25 -6.81 5.04
N ILE A 120 5.57 -6.88 5.02
CA ILE A 120 6.40 -6.61 3.84
C ILE A 120 7.28 -7.83 3.57
N GLU A 121 7.17 -8.40 2.39
CA GLU A 121 7.98 -9.54 1.98
C GLU A 121 8.41 -9.45 0.52
N VAL A 122 9.53 -10.10 0.21
CA VAL A 122 9.98 -10.32 -1.16
C VAL A 122 9.84 -11.81 -1.47
N ARG A 123 9.31 -12.12 -2.66
CA ARG A 123 9.22 -13.48 -3.17
C ARG A 123 9.71 -13.54 -4.61
N GLU A 124 10.37 -14.64 -4.95
CA GLU A 124 10.72 -14.93 -6.34
C GLU A 124 9.70 -15.92 -6.92
N GLU A 125 9.14 -15.57 -8.08
CA GLU A 125 8.23 -16.43 -8.82
C GLU A 125 8.67 -16.49 -10.29
N GLN A 126 8.98 -17.69 -10.78
CA GLN A 126 9.41 -17.92 -12.16
C GLN A 126 10.60 -17.06 -12.61
N GLY A 127 11.53 -16.77 -11.69
CA GLY A 127 12.72 -15.93 -11.95
C GLY A 127 12.49 -14.42 -11.88
N GLN A 128 11.29 -13.97 -11.49
CA GLN A 128 10.98 -12.57 -11.22
C GLN A 128 10.81 -12.34 -9.71
N ALA A 129 11.45 -11.31 -9.17
CA ALA A 129 11.22 -10.89 -7.79
C ALA A 129 10.01 -9.96 -7.65
N PHE A 130 9.23 -10.17 -6.58
CA PHE A 130 8.05 -9.38 -6.24
C PHE A 130 8.13 -8.88 -4.81
N LEU A 131 7.80 -7.61 -4.61
CA LEU A 131 7.53 -7.05 -3.28
C LEU A 131 6.03 -7.16 -3.01
N THR A 132 5.64 -7.70 -1.87
CA THR A 132 4.26 -7.69 -1.38
C THR A 132 4.16 -6.85 -0.13
N VAL A 133 3.22 -5.90 -0.14
CA VAL A 133 2.88 -5.04 1.00
C VAL A 133 1.42 -5.34 1.37
N VAL A 134 1.20 -5.75 2.62
CA VAL A 134 -0.14 -6.12 3.11
C VAL A 134 -0.45 -5.30 4.35
N LEU A 135 -1.52 -4.52 4.29
CA LEU A 135 -2.12 -3.87 5.46
C LEU A 135 -3.39 -4.65 5.83
N LEU A 136 -3.52 -4.98 7.11
CA LEU A 136 -4.64 -5.74 7.65
C LEU A 136 -5.10 -5.07 8.94
N GLU A 137 -6.39 -4.81 9.07
CA GLU A 137 -6.96 -4.44 10.37
C GLU A 137 -7.02 -5.69 11.28
N GLU A 138 -6.62 -5.55 12.54
CA GLU A 138 -6.86 -6.58 13.55
C GLU A 138 -8.30 -6.47 14.08
N ALA A 139 -8.92 -7.61 14.37
CA ALA A 139 -10.22 -7.60 15.02
C ALA A 139 -10.06 -7.03 16.44
N GLY A 140 -10.82 -5.99 16.78
CA GLY A 140 -10.97 -5.56 18.17
C GLY A 140 -11.63 -6.69 18.97
N GLU A 141 -10.94 -7.15 20.00
CA GLU A 141 -11.48 -8.10 21.00
C GLU A 141 -12.57 -7.47 21.87
#